data_AF-A0A0S9SEA6-F1
#
_entry.id   AF-A0A0S9SEA6-F1
#
_cell.length_a   1.000
_cell.length_b   1.000
_cell.length_c   1.000
_cell.angle_alpha   90.00
_cell.angle_beta   90.00
_cell.angle_gamma   90.00
#
_symmetry.space_group_name_H-M   'P 1'
#
loop_
_entity.id
_entity.type
_entity.pdbx_description
1 polymer ?
#
loop_
_entity_poly.entity_id
_entity_poly.type
_entity_poly.pdbx_seq_one_letter_code
_entity_poly.pdbx_strand_id
1 'polypeptide(L)'
;MDRGADVVNWATILQTVIGAGIGSALIQGALPILREQWDRRSRAAYMAIRLAVILEAYAAACFDLISTNENAQHRPDERLPDWKVNLPELADYPDDAEGWRALDRQLAGRALGFRNKVRESQGLIHDTIYFNDDAIGDHVEQEATARGLEAWRLAVDLRAKHKVEAAEKVWDYVEPLEKIEKRITKHDR
;
A
#
# COMPACT_ATOMS: atom_id res chain seq x y z
N MET A 1 -27.85 -44.40 67.01
CA MET A 1 -28.68 -43.49 66.19
C MET A 1 -27.92 -42.19 66.09
N ASP A 2 -27.03 -42.09 65.12
CA ASP A 2 -26.18 -40.92 64.92
C ASP A 2 -26.67 -40.21 63.65
N ARG A 3 -27.27 -39.03 63.83
CA ARG A 3 -27.71 -38.18 62.71
C ARG A 3 -26.55 -37.28 62.34
N GLY A 4 -25.71 -37.73 61.42
CA GLY A 4 -24.76 -36.87 60.72
C GLY A 4 -25.55 -35.82 59.95
N ALA A 5 -25.53 -34.59 60.44
CA ALA A 5 -26.03 -33.44 59.69
C ALA A 5 -25.04 -33.21 58.54
N ASP A 6 -25.45 -33.58 57.32
CA ASP A 6 -24.80 -33.11 56.09
C ASP A 6 -24.97 -31.59 56.04
N VAL A 7 -24.02 -30.87 56.61
CA VAL A 7 -23.95 -29.41 56.48
C VAL A 7 -23.49 -29.14 55.07
N VAL A 8 -24.44 -29.11 54.13
CA VAL A 8 -24.23 -28.59 52.78
C VAL A 8 -23.67 -27.19 52.93
N ASN A 9 -22.37 -27.06 52.68
CA ASN A 9 -21.67 -25.79 52.83
C ASN A 9 -22.02 -24.89 51.63
N TRP A 10 -23.14 -24.19 51.76
CA TRP A 10 -23.64 -23.24 50.76
C TRP A 10 -22.64 -22.15 50.43
N ALA A 11 -21.72 -21.81 51.34
CA ALA A 11 -20.63 -20.88 51.06
C ALA A 11 -19.61 -21.47 50.07
N THR A 12 -19.30 -22.77 50.16
CA THR A 12 -18.42 -23.47 49.21
C THR A 12 -19.10 -23.59 47.84
N ILE A 13 -20.39 -23.95 47.80
CA ILE A 13 -21.15 -24.01 46.54
C ILE A 13 -21.24 -22.63 45.89
N LEU A 14 -21.53 -21.57 46.66
CA LEU A 14 -21.60 -20.21 46.16
C LEU A 14 -20.23 -19.70 45.66
N GLN A 15 -19.13 -20.01 46.35
CA GLN A 15 -17.77 -19.69 45.89
C GLN A 15 -17.39 -20.44 44.61
N THR A 16 -17.79 -21.71 44.47
CA THR A 16 -17.54 -22.48 43.24
C THR A 16 -18.40 -21.99 42.07
N VAL A 17 -19.66 -21.60 42.31
CA VAL A 17 -20.56 -21.03 41.30
C VAL A 17 -20.14 -19.63 40.88
N ILE A 18 -19.71 -18.78 41.82
CA ILE A 18 -19.16 -17.44 41.52
C ILE A 18 -17.82 -17.57 40.76
N GLY A 19 -16.95 -18.49 41.16
CA GLY A 19 -15.68 -18.77 40.46
C GLY A 19 -15.89 -19.32 39.05
N ALA A 20 -16.87 -20.22 38.86
CA ALA A 20 -17.24 -20.75 37.54
C ALA A 20 -17.97 -19.70 36.67
N GLY A 21 -18.81 -18.85 37.27
CA GLY A 21 -19.58 -17.80 36.58
C GLY A 21 -18.71 -16.64 36.09
N ILE A 22 -17.77 -16.17 36.91
CA ILE A 22 -16.85 -15.09 36.54
C ILE A 22 -15.86 -15.57 35.47
N GLY A 23 -15.35 -16.81 35.57
CA GLY A 23 -14.49 -17.40 34.54
C GLY A 23 -15.21 -17.53 33.19
N SER A 24 -16.46 -18.00 33.20
CA SER A 24 -17.27 -18.15 31.99
C SER A 24 -17.60 -16.80 31.32
N ALA A 25 -17.95 -15.78 32.10
CA ALA A 25 -18.28 -14.45 31.58
C ALA A 25 -17.06 -13.72 31.00
N LEU A 26 -15.89 -13.85 31.63
CA LEU A 26 -14.64 -13.29 31.10
C LEU A 26 -14.20 -13.98 29.80
N ILE A 27 -14.34 -15.30 29.72
CA ILE A 27 -14.05 -16.05 28.49
C ILE A 27 -15.02 -15.69 27.37
N GLN A 28 -16.32 -15.57 27.69
CA GLN A 28 -17.36 -15.18 26.73
C GLN A 28 -17.20 -13.72 26.24
N GLY A 29 -16.67 -12.81 27.07
CA GLY A 29 -16.39 -11.43 26.66
C GLY A 29 -15.05 -11.25 25.93
N ALA A 30 -14.01 -11.98 26.31
CA ALA A 30 -12.67 -11.82 25.75
C ALA A 30 -12.48 -12.50 24.38
N LEU A 31 -13.11 -13.67 24.18
CA LEU A 31 -13.00 -14.42 22.91
C LEU A 31 -13.51 -13.63 21.69
N PRO A 32 -14.68 -12.96 21.73
CA PRO A 32 -15.15 -12.13 20.63
C PRO A 32 -14.20 -10.99 20.29
N ILE A 33 -13.67 -10.29 21.30
CA ILE A 33 -12.75 -9.16 21.11
C ILE A 33 -11.45 -9.63 20.45
N LEU A 34 -10.89 -10.76 20.90
CA LEU A 34 -9.68 -11.34 20.31
C LEU A 34 -9.92 -11.79 18.87
N ARG A 35 -11.06 -12.44 18.59
CA ARG A 35 -11.45 -12.85 17.24
C ARG A 35 -11.62 -11.64 16.32
N GLU A 36 -12.35 -10.62 16.75
CA GLU A 36 -12.56 -9.39 16.00
C GLU A 36 -11.24 -8.68 15.68
N GLN A 37 -10.32 -8.62 16.65
CA GLN A 37 -9.00 -8.04 16.41
C GLN A 37 -8.15 -8.86 15.43
N TRP A 38 -8.26 -10.19 15.47
CA TRP A 38 -7.56 -11.05 14.53
C TRP A 38 -8.13 -10.94 13.11
N ASP A 39 -9.44 -10.96 12.98
CA ASP A 39 -10.14 -10.77 11.71
C ASP A 39 -9.80 -9.41 11.10
N ARG A 40 -9.80 -8.35 11.92
CA ARG A 40 -9.39 -7.01 11.48
C ARG A 40 -7.95 -6.99 10.98
N ARG A 41 -7.02 -7.64 11.68
CA ARG A 41 -5.61 -7.72 11.24
C ARG A 41 -5.47 -8.50 9.93
N SER A 42 -6.17 -9.62 9.79
CA SER A 42 -6.18 -10.44 8.58
C SER A 42 -6.71 -9.65 7.38
N ARG A 43 -7.83 -8.94 7.54
CA ARG A 43 -8.41 -8.07 6.50
C ARG A 43 -7.46 -6.94 6.11
N ALA A 44 -6.83 -6.30 7.09
CA ALA A 44 -5.86 -5.24 6.84
C ALA A 44 -4.63 -5.75 6.08
N ALA A 45 -4.12 -6.93 6.45
CA ALA A 45 -2.99 -7.57 5.78
C ALA A 45 -3.33 -7.94 4.32
N TYR A 46 -4.50 -8.52 4.09
CA TYR A 46 -4.97 -8.84 2.75
C TYR A 46 -5.13 -7.59 1.87
N MET A 47 -5.74 -6.53 2.42
CA MET A 47 -5.87 -5.24 1.73
C MET A 47 -4.50 -4.62 1.42
N ALA A 48 -3.57 -4.66 2.38
CA ALA A 48 -2.22 -4.15 2.19
C ALA A 48 -1.48 -4.88 1.06
N ILE A 49 -1.61 -6.22 0.97
CA ILE A 49 -1.01 -7.00 -0.14
C ILE A 49 -1.59 -6.57 -1.48
N ARG A 50 -2.92 -6.44 -1.59
CA ARG A 50 -3.56 -6.04 -2.86
C ARG A 50 -3.11 -4.66 -3.32
N LEU A 51 -3.03 -3.70 -2.40
CA LEU A 51 -2.54 -2.36 -2.71
C LEU A 51 -1.05 -2.37 -3.06
N ALA A 52 -0.23 -3.10 -2.29
CA ALA A 52 1.21 -3.18 -2.53
C ALA A 52 1.52 -3.74 -3.93
N VAL A 53 0.85 -4.83 -4.34
CA VAL A 53 1.02 -5.42 -5.67
C VAL A 53 0.67 -4.44 -6.79
N ILE A 54 -0.42 -3.68 -6.64
CA ILE A 54 -0.82 -2.65 -7.62
C ILE A 54 0.26 -1.56 -7.73
N LEU A 55 0.77 -1.09 -6.59
CA LEU A 55 1.78 -0.03 -6.53
C LEU A 55 3.15 -0.49 -7.04
N GLU A 56 3.53 -1.74 -6.77
CA GLU A 56 4.75 -2.37 -7.29
C GLU A 56 4.70 -2.52 -8.80
N ALA A 57 3.57 -2.98 -9.34
CA ALA A 57 3.37 -3.08 -10.79
C ALA A 57 3.45 -1.69 -11.45
N TYR A 58 2.84 -0.67 -10.83
CA TYR A 58 2.95 0.70 -11.29
C TYR A 58 4.40 1.21 -11.28
N ALA A 59 5.14 0.97 -10.19
CA ALA A 59 6.55 1.38 -10.08
C ALA A 59 7.44 0.74 -11.15
N ALA A 60 7.24 -0.56 -11.41
CA ALA A 60 7.94 -1.26 -12.49
C ALA A 60 7.60 -0.68 -13.87
N ALA A 61 6.31 -0.38 -14.11
CA ALA A 61 5.87 0.23 -15.37
C ALA A 61 6.41 1.65 -15.57
N CYS A 62 6.63 2.42 -14.50
CA CYS A 62 7.28 3.74 -14.60
C CYS A 62 8.72 3.60 -15.09
N PHE A 63 9.45 2.60 -14.60
CA PHE A 63 10.79 2.31 -15.10
C PHE A 63 10.77 1.86 -16.57
N ASP A 64 9.82 0.99 -16.95
CA ASP A 64 9.67 0.53 -18.34
C ASP A 64 9.37 1.70 -19.30
N LEU A 65 8.56 2.66 -18.87
CA LEU A 65 8.30 3.89 -19.62
C LEU A 65 9.59 4.69 -19.88
N ILE A 66 10.38 4.92 -18.84
CA ILE A 66 11.67 5.64 -18.95
C ILE A 66 12.61 4.89 -19.89
N SER A 67 12.79 3.58 -19.67
CA SER A 67 13.67 2.76 -20.50
C SER A 67 13.21 2.70 -21.96
N THR A 68 11.91 2.68 -22.20
CA THR A 68 11.35 2.77 -23.57
C THR A 68 11.70 4.12 -24.21
N ASN A 69 11.54 5.23 -23.48
CA ASN A 69 11.79 6.57 -24.00
C ASN A 69 13.28 6.85 -24.24
N GLU A 70 14.17 6.28 -23.43
CA GLU A 70 15.63 6.32 -23.68
C GLU A 70 16.02 5.68 -25.02
N ASN A 71 15.21 4.72 -25.49
CA ASN A 71 15.41 4.01 -26.76
C ASN A 71 14.42 4.48 -27.85
N ALA A 72 13.72 5.60 -27.65
CA ALA A 72 12.74 6.09 -28.61
C ALA A 72 13.41 6.41 -29.95
N GLN A 73 12.81 5.91 -31.03
CA GLN A 73 13.30 6.16 -32.37
C GLN A 73 12.95 7.56 -32.84
N HIS A 74 13.84 8.16 -33.61
CA HIS A 74 13.60 9.43 -34.28
C HIS A 74 13.23 9.15 -35.74
N ARG A 75 11.99 9.44 -36.13
CA ARG A 75 11.53 9.22 -37.51
C ARG A 75 12.02 10.38 -38.39
N PRO A 76 12.44 10.12 -39.64
CA PRO A 76 13.04 11.15 -40.50
C PRO A 76 12.16 12.39 -40.76
N ASP A 77 10.84 12.24 -40.63
CA ASP A 77 9.82 13.26 -40.88
C ASP A 77 9.29 13.94 -39.61
N GLU A 78 9.71 13.48 -38.42
CA GLU A 78 9.27 14.03 -37.14
C GLU A 78 10.37 14.86 -36.48
N ARG A 79 10.00 15.95 -35.80
CA ARG A 79 10.95 16.82 -35.11
C ARG A 79 11.49 16.19 -33.83
N LEU A 80 10.65 15.43 -33.13
CA LEU A 80 10.93 14.82 -31.83
C LEU A 80 11.01 13.30 -31.96
N PRO A 81 11.69 12.60 -31.04
CA PRO A 81 11.58 11.15 -30.94
C PRO A 81 10.13 10.72 -30.65
N ASP A 82 9.80 9.47 -30.98
CA ASP A 82 8.50 8.83 -30.70
C ASP A 82 8.36 8.49 -29.20
N TRP A 83 8.39 9.53 -28.37
CA TRP A 83 8.28 9.41 -26.91
C TRP A 83 6.88 9.01 -26.50
N LYS A 84 6.80 8.06 -25.56
CA LYS A 84 5.57 7.81 -24.81
C LYS A 84 5.42 8.89 -23.75
N VAL A 85 4.31 9.63 -23.83
CA VAL A 85 4.03 10.79 -22.96
C VAL A 85 2.97 10.52 -21.88
N ASN A 86 2.44 9.30 -21.84
CA ASN A 86 1.48 8.91 -20.81
C ASN A 86 2.21 8.15 -19.71
N LEU A 87 2.02 8.58 -18.46
CA LEU A 87 2.38 7.78 -17.31
C LEU A 87 1.63 6.44 -17.36
N PRO A 88 2.19 5.38 -16.75
CA PRO A 88 1.50 4.10 -16.67
C PRO A 88 0.11 4.25 -16.06
N GLU A 89 -0.81 3.40 -16.48
CA GLU A 89 -2.13 3.36 -15.86
C GLU A 89 -2.03 2.76 -14.46
N LEU A 90 -2.53 3.48 -13.45
CA LEU A 90 -2.66 2.96 -12.10
C LEU A 90 -3.94 2.12 -12.00
N ALA A 91 -3.77 0.80 -11.91
CA ALA A 91 -4.88 -0.15 -11.82
C ALA A 91 -5.84 0.18 -10.67
N ASP A 92 -7.13 -0.14 -10.88
CA ASP A 92 -8.18 0.10 -9.91
C ASP A 92 -7.92 -0.54 -8.56
N TYR A 93 -8.08 0.29 -7.53
CA TYR A 93 -7.95 -0.18 -6.16
C TYR A 93 -9.15 -1.07 -5.79
N PRO A 94 -8.95 -2.03 -4.89
CA PRO A 94 -10.02 -2.86 -4.39
C PRO A 94 -11.22 -2.06 -3.87
N ASP A 95 -12.42 -2.40 -4.34
CA ASP A 95 -13.68 -1.99 -3.73
C ASP A 95 -13.99 -2.89 -2.51
N ASP A 96 -13.28 -2.63 -1.42
CA ASP A 96 -13.42 -3.35 -0.16
C ASP A 96 -13.48 -2.35 1.01
N ALA A 97 -14.69 -1.89 1.32
CA ALA A 97 -14.92 -0.91 2.39
C ALA A 97 -14.46 -1.42 3.77
N GLU A 98 -14.53 -2.73 4.04
CA GLU A 98 -14.08 -3.30 5.31
C GLU A 98 -12.55 -3.37 5.38
N GLY A 99 -11.90 -3.77 4.28
CA GLY A 99 -10.45 -3.72 4.12
C GLY A 99 -9.89 -2.31 4.31
N TRP A 100 -10.52 -1.30 3.70
CA TRP A 100 -10.13 0.11 3.87
C TRP A 100 -10.26 0.59 5.33
N ARG A 101 -11.31 0.18 6.05
CA ARG A 101 -11.48 0.51 7.48
C ARG A 101 -10.49 -0.24 8.39
N ALA A 102 -10.04 -1.41 7.96
CA ALA A 102 -9.09 -2.23 8.70
C ALA A 102 -7.64 -1.76 8.53
N LEU A 103 -7.32 -1.14 7.39
CA LEU A 103 -5.99 -0.63 7.04
C LEU A 103 -5.53 0.49 8.00
N ASP A 104 -4.21 0.67 8.10
CA ASP A 104 -3.67 1.85 8.79
C ASP A 104 -4.17 3.14 8.12
N ARG A 105 -4.76 4.04 8.91
CA ARG A 105 -5.41 5.26 8.41
C ARG A 105 -4.47 6.16 7.62
N GLN A 106 -3.21 6.28 8.03
CA GLN A 106 -2.25 7.14 7.34
C GLN A 106 -1.86 6.52 6.00
N LEU A 107 -1.64 5.21 5.96
CA LEU A 107 -1.36 4.49 4.71
C LEU A 107 -2.57 4.48 3.77
N ALA A 108 -3.78 4.35 4.29
CA ALA A 108 -5.01 4.46 3.51
C ALA A 108 -5.11 5.84 2.83
N GLY A 109 -4.90 6.92 3.59
CA GLY A 109 -4.90 8.28 3.06
C GLY A 109 -3.83 8.50 1.99
N ARG A 110 -2.61 7.97 2.21
CA ARG A 110 -1.52 8.03 1.22
C ARG A 110 -1.87 7.28 -0.06
N ALA A 111 -2.41 6.07 0.04
CA ALA A 111 -2.80 5.27 -1.12
C ALA A 111 -3.88 5.97 -1.94
N LEU A 112 -4.95 6.43 -1.29
CA LEU A 112 -6.04 7.14 -1.98
C LEU A 112 -5.56 8.46 -2.61
N GLY A 113 -4.72 9.22 -1.90
CA GLY A 113 -4.14 10.46 -2.41
C GLY A 113 -3.16 10.26 -3.55
N PHE A 114 -2.47 9.11 -3.61
CA PHE A 114 -1.52 8.81 -4.68
C PHE A 114 -2.17 8.84 -6.07
N ARG A 115 -3.42 8.40 -6.21
CA ARG A 115 -4.19 8.51 -7.48
C ARG A 115 -4.29 9.95 -7.98
N ASN A 116 -4.50 10.91 -7.08
CA ASN A 116 -4.58 12.31 -7.45
C ASN A 116 -3.22 12.82 -7.92
N LYS A 117 -2.14 12.45 -7.24
CA LYS A 117 -0.77 12.82 -7.65
C LYS A 117 -0.41 12.29 -9.03
N VAL A 118 -0.78 11.05 -9.35
CA VAL A 118 -0.56 10.49 -10.70
C VAL A 118 -1.29 11.32 -11.76
N ARG A 119 -2.54 11.72 -11.49
CA ARG A 119 -3.32 12.59 -12.40
C ARG A 119 -2.72 13.98 -12.54
N GLU A 120 -2.27 14.57 -11.44
CA GLU A 120 -1.59 15.87 -11.43
C GLU A 120 -0.30 15.81 -12.25
N SER A 121 0.53 14.79 -12.07
CA SER A 121 1.74 14.55 -12.87
C SER A 121 1.45 14.40 -14.36
N GLN A 122 0.38 13.68 -14.72
CA GLN A 122 -0.03 13.58 -16.13
C GLN A 122 -0.42 14.96 -16.69
N GLY A 123 -1.07 15.80 -15.87
CA GLY A 123 -1.37 17.19 -16.23
C GLY A 123 -0.11 17.99 -16.53
N LEU A 124 0.92 17.89 -15.69
CA LEU A 124 2.21 18.57 -15.89
C LEU A 124 2.91 18.14 -17.19
N ILE A 125 2.86 16.84 -17.51
CA ILE A 125 3.39 16.34 -18.78
C ILE A 125 2.60 16.91 -19.96
N HIS A 126 1.26 16.91 -19.88
CA HIS A 126 0.44 17.50 -20.94
C HIS A 126 0.73 18.99 -21.13
N ASP A 127 0.86 19.77 -20.06
CA ASP A 127 1.20 21.19 -20.15
C ASP A 127 2.56 21.39 -20.82
N THR A 128 3.54 20.54 -20.52
CA THR A 128 4.85 20.56 -21.18
C THR A 128 4.74 20.36 -22.69
N ILE A 129 3.89 19.43 -23.14
CA ILE A 129 3.66 19.18 -24.56
C ILE A 129 3.08 20.40 -25.29
N TYR A 130 2.33 21.26 -24.60
CA TYR A 130 1.74 22.46 -25.22
C TYR A 130 2.68 23.66 -25.24
N PHE A 131 3.60 23.76 -24.28
CA PHE A 131 4.37 24.98 -24.05
C PHE A 131 5.88 24.83 -24.21
N ASN A 132 6.42 23.60 -24.13
CA ASN A 132 7.86 23.34 -24.18
C ASN A 132 8.19 21.91 -24.65
N ASP A 133 7.96 21.66 -25.93
CA ASP A 133 8.23 20.38 -26.59
C ASP A 133 9.64 19.81 -26.38
N ASP A 134 10.66 20.67 -26.30
CA ASP A 134 12.06 20.25 -26.18
C ASP A 134 12.35 19.64 -24.79
N ALA A 135 11.49 19.90 -23.80
CA ALA A 135 11.59 19.39 -22.44
C ALA A 135 10.66 18.19 -22.15
N ILE A 136 9.92 17.67 -23.15
CA ILE A 136 8.97 16.55 -22.95
C ILE A 136 9.69 15.33 -22.35
N GLY A 137 10.82 14.92 -22.93
CA GLY A 137 11.57 13.75 -22.47
C GLY A 137 11.97 13.87 -20.99
N ASP A 138 12.54 15.02 -20.61
CA ASP A 138 13.00 15.30 -19.25
C ASP A 138 11.83 15.33 -18.25
N HIS A 139 10.72 15.96 -18.61
CA HIS A 139 9.53 16.03 -17.74
C HIS A 139 8.84 14.68 -17.58
N VAL A 140 8.75 13.87 -18.65
CA VAL A 140 8.25 12.49 -18.53
C VAL A 140 9.14 11.67 -17.60
N GLU A 141 10.46 11.75 -17.76
CA GLU A 141 11.40 11.04 -16.89
C GLU A 141 11.27 11.48 -15.42
N GLN A 142 11.18 12.78 -15.18
CA GLN A 142 11.03 13.36 -13.85
C GLN A 142 9.76 12.87 -13.15
N GLU A 143 8.61 13.01 -13.82
CA GLU A 143 7.33 12.62 -13.25
C GLU A 143 7.20 11.09 -13.09
N ALA A 144 7.67 10.31 -14.06
CA ALA A 144 7.69 8.86 -13.97
C ALA A 144 8.58 8.38 -12.82
N THR A 145 9.76 9.00 -12.63
CA THR A 145 10.68 8.67 -11.53
C THR A 145 10.05 8.98 -10.18
N ALA A 146 9.50 10.20 -10.04
CA ALA A 146 8.91 10.65 -8.78
C ALA A 146 7.71 9.78 -8.37
N ARG A 147 6.80 9.49 -9.31
CA ARG A 147 5.61 8.65 -9.02
C ARG A 147 5.96 7.18 -8.86
N GLY A 148 6.92 6.66 -9.64
CA GLY A 148 7.38 5.27 -9.51
C GLY A 148 8.03 4.98 -8.16
N LEU A 149 8.95 5.85 -7.71
CA LEU A 149 9.57 5.71 -6.38
C LEU A 149 8.56 5.91 -5.25
N GLU A 150 7.63 6.85 -5.38
CA GLU A 150 6.57 7.06 -4.39
C GLU A 150 5.67 5.82 -4.25
N ALA A 151 5.28 5.21 -5.37
CA ALA A 151 4.50 3.97 -5.39
C ALA A 151 5.25 2.82 -4.69
N TRP A 152 6.52 2.61 -5.06
CA TRP A 152 7.36 1.57 -4.45
C TRP A 152 7.50 1.78 -2.93
N ARG A 153 7.84 2.99 -2.50
CA ARG A 153 7.99 3.34 -1.07
C ARG A 153 6.68 3.10 -0.30
N LEU A 154 5.54 3.47 -0.90
CA LEU A 154 4.23 3.21 -0.29
C LEU A 154 3.90 1.71 -0.20
N ALA A 155 4.24 0.92 -1.22
CA ALA A 155 4.07 -0.53 -1.19
C ALA A 155 4.90 -1.19 -0.06
N VAL A 156 6.16 -0.76 0.08
CA VAL A 156 7.04 -1.21 1.17
C VAL A 156 6.45 -0.86 2.54
N ASP A 157 5.96 0.37 2.72
CA ASP A 157 5.34 0.81 3.98
C ASP A 157 4.08 0.00 4.31
N LEU A 158 3.23 -0.28 3.31
CA LEU A 158 2.04 -1.13 3.45
C LEU A 158 2.43 -2.53 3.92
N ARG A 159 3.43 -3.13 3.28
CA ARG A 159 3.88 -4.48 3.62
C ARG A 159 4.45 -4.55 5.03
N ALA A 160 5.37 -3.64 5.35
CA ALA A 160 6.02 -3.58 6.65
C ALA A 160 5.02 -3.31 7.78
N LYS A 161 4.12 -2.34 7.62
CA LYS A 161 3.13 -1.96 8.65
C LYS A 161 2.19 -3.11 8.99
N HIS A 162 1.78 -3.87 7.97
CA HIS A 162 0.84 -4.97 8.12
C HIS A 162 1.52 -6.35 8.28
N LYS A 163 2.84 -6.38 8.43
CA LYS A 163 3.65 -7.59 8.67
C LYS A 163 3.42 -8.67 7.61
N VAL A 164 3.28 -8.26 6.37
CA VAL A 164 3.23 -9.17 5.22
C VAL A 164 4.60 -9.21 4.56
N GLU A 165 4.85 -10.28 3.81
CA GLU A 165 6.14 -10.51 3.16
C GLU A 165 6.55 -9.35 2.24
N ALA A 166 7.84 -9.05 2.21
CA ALA A 166 8.40 -8.03 1.32
C ALA A 166 8.23 -8.46 -0.15
N ALA A 167 8.20 -7.49 -1.06
CA ALA A 167 8.11 -7.80 -2.47
C ALA A 167 9.40 -8.47 -2.97
N GLU A 168 9.25 -9.61 -3.63
CA GLU A 168 10.32 -10.23 -4.39
C GLU A 168 10.39 -9.58 -5.77
N LYS A 169 11.55 -9.02 -6.11
CA LYS A 169 11.81 -8.40 -7.41
C LYS A 169 12.55 -9.38 -8.29
N VAL A 170 12.06 -9.60 -9.51
CA VAL A 170 12.80 -10.34 -10.55
C VAL A 170 14.02 -9.52 -11.00
N TRP A 171 13.87 -8.21 -11.11
CA TRP A 171 14.93 -7.27 -11.44
C TRP A 171 14.79 -6.00 -10.61
N ASP A 172 15.91 -5.40 -10.20
CA ASP A 172 15.88 -4.22 -9.33
C ASP A 172 15.66 -2.92 -10.10
N TYR A 173 14.41 -2.66 -10.48
CA TYR A 173 14.00 -1.41 -11.12
C TYR A 173 14.02 -0.19 -10.21
N VAL A 174 14.20 -0.37 -8.90
CA VAL A 174 14.22 0.73 -7.94
C VAL A 174 15.58 1.41 -7.96
N GLU A 175 16.67 0.64 -8.05
CA GLU A 175 18.03 1.20 -8.06
C GLU A 175 18.26 2.20 -9.21
N PRO A 176 17.89 1.93 -10.48
CA PRO A 176 17.95 2.92 -11.56
C PRO A 176 17.10 4.15 -11.27
N LEU A 177 15.86 3.99 -10.79
CA LEU A 177 14.99 5.12 -10.46
C LEU A 177 15.61 6.01 -9.39
N GLU A 178 16.22 5.44 -8.35
CA GLU A 178 16.95 6.22 -7.33
C GLU A 178 18.18 6.95 -7.89
N LYS A 179 18.87 6.36 -8.87
CA LYS A 179 19.97 7.04 -9.58
C LYS A 179 19.47 8.22 -10.39
N ILE A 180 18.33 8.07 -11.08
CA ILE A 180 17.67 9.15 -11.83
C ILE A 180 17.20 10.26 -10.88
N GLU A 181 16.54 9.92 -9.77
CA GLU A 181 16.09 10.89 -8.75
C GLU A 181 17.26 11.73 -8.22
N LYS A 182 18.41 11.09 -7.96
CA LYS A 182 19.65 11.78 -7.54
C LYS A 182 20.21 12.69 -8.63
N ARG A 183 20.16 12.27 -9.90
CA ARG A 183 20.61 13.07 -11.05
C ARG A 183 19.75 14.33 -11.19
N ILE A 184 18.43 14.19 -11.15
CA ILE A 184 17.46 15.29 -11.25
C ILE A 184 17.66 16.27 -10.08
N THR A 185 17.69 15.77 -8.85
CA THR A 185 17.85 16.63 -7.65
C THR A 185 19.17 17.41 -7.65
N LYS A 186 20.22 16.88 -8.28
CA LYS A 186 21.50 17.59 -8.41
C LYS A 186 21.45 18.69 -9.47
N HIS A 187 20.64 18.54 -10.51
CA HIS A 187 20.48 19.53 -11.57
C HIS A 187 19.68 20.75 -11.10
N ASP A 188 18.72 20.55 -10.19
CA ASP A 188 17.86 21.61 -9.64
C ASP A 188 18.53 22.46 -8.53
N ARG A 189 19.78 22.17 -8.15
CA ARG A 189 20.54 22.89 -7.10
C ARG A 189 21.67 23.73 -7.69
#